data_AF-A0A2M7AHE3-F1
#
_entry.id   AF-A0A2M7AHE3-F1
#
_cell.length_a   1.000
_cell.length_b   1.000
_cell.length_c   1.000
_cell.angle_alpha   90.00
_cell.angle_beta   90.00
_cell.angle_gamma   90.00
#
_symmetry.space_group_name_H-M   'P 1'
#
loop_
_entity.id
_entity.type
_entity.pdbx_description
1 polymer ?
#
loop_
_entity_poly.entity_id
_entity_poly.type
_entity_poly.pdbx_seq_one_letter_code
_entity_poly.pdbx_strand_id
1 'polypeptide(L)'
;MSTSTKQVYESMILRGISDLPPEMLHEVTDFVFFLRQRRGDSRVPEEELRQSLLSADLKSFRAREEDHLMEEFEDYERRYPVE
;
A
#
# COMPACT_ATOMS: atom_id res chain seq x y z
N MET A 1 11.66 24.79 -25.27
CA MET A 1 12.22 23.85 -24.28
C MET A 1 11.77 22.46 -24.67
N SER A 2 12.68 21.57 -25.04
CA SER A 2 12.32 20.19 -25.39
C SER A 2 12.13 19.40 -24.10
N THR A 3 10.87 19.16 -23.73
CA THR A 3 10.53 18.31 -22.59
C THR A 3 11.09 16.91 -22.85
N SER A 4 11.89 16.38 -21.93
CA SER A 4 12.44 15.03 -22.07
C SER A 4 11.30 14.02 -22.04
N THR A 5 11.37 12.96 -22.84
CA THR A 5 10.41 11.84 -22.80
C THR A 5 10.21 11.29 -21.39
N LYS A 6 11.27 11.32 -20.56
CA LYS A 6 11.19 10.97 -19.14
C LYS A 6 10.19 11.85 -18.37
N GLN A 7 10.27 13.17 -18.55
CA GLN A 7 9.40 14.14 -17.85
C GLN A 7 7.94 13.99 -18.29
N VAL A 8 7.70 13.65 -19.56
CA VAL A 8 6.35 13.33 -20.05
C VAL A 8 5.79 12.11 -19.31
N TYR A 9 6.56 11.02 -19.25
CA TYR A 9 6.12 9.80 -18.55
C TYR A 9 5.91 10.01 -17.05
N GLU A 10 6.79 10.75 -16.38
CA GLU A 10 6.62 11.09 -14.96
C GLU A 10 5.31 11.84 -14.73
N SER A 11 4.99 12.84 -15.57
CA SER A 11 3.74 13.59 -15.44
C SER A 11 2.49 12.73 -15.68
N MET A 12 2.55 11.78 -16.62
CA MET A 12 1.45 10.85 -16.90
C MET A 12 1.22 9.89 -15.74
N ILE A 13 2.28 9.36 -15.13
CA ILE A 13 2.19 8.48 -13.97
C ILE A 13 1.61 9.25 -12.78
N LEU A 14 2.16 10.42 -12.44
CA LEU A 14 1.67 11.23 -11.32
C LEU A 14 0.21 11.62 -11.45
N ARG A 15 -0.23 11.97 -12.67
CA ARG A 15 -1.64 12.28 -12.94
C ARG A 15 -2.53 11.04 -12.95
N GLY A 16 -2.01 9.90 -13.38
CA GLY A 16 -2.75 8.63 -13.41
C GLY A 16 -2.98 8.02 -12.04
N ILE A 17 -2.09 8.30 -11.07
CA ILE A 17 -2.18 7.77 -9.71
C ILE A 17 -2.90 8.69 -8.71
N SER A 18 -3.24 9.92 -9.08
CA SER A 18 -3.77 10.92 -8.13
C SER A 18 -5.10 10.52 -7.49
N ASP A 19 -5.93 9.78 -8.23
CA ASP A 19 -7.28 9.39 -7.81
C ASP A 19 -7.40 7.87 -7.58
N LEU A 20 -6.27 7.15 -7.54
CA LEU A 20 -6.28 5.71 -7.31
C LEU A 20 -6.50 5.40 -5.82
N PRO A 21 -7.32 4.36 -5.52
CA PRO A 21 -7.46 3.89 -4.16
C PRO A 21 -6.14 3.26 -3.66
N PRO A 22 -5.89 3.25 -2.34
CA PRO A 22 -4.64 2.77 -1.75
C PRO A 22 -4.22 1.37 -2.20
N GLU A 23 -5.18 0.47 -2.43
CA GLU A 23 -4.94 -0.90 -2.85
C GLU A 23 -4.37 -0.96 -4.27
N MET A 24 -4.84 -0.09 -5.17
CA MET A 24 -4.29 0.02 -6.52
C MET A 24 -2.92 0.72 -6.54
N LEU A 25 -2.70 1.68 -5.63
CA LEU A 25 -1.38 2.28 -5.46
C LEU A 25 -0.36 1.22 -5.04
N HIS A 26 -0.73 0.31 -4.14
CA HIS A 26 0.10 -0.82 -3.72
C HIS A 26 0.56 -1.65 -4.93
N GLU A 27 -0.36 -2.09 -5.79
CA GLU A 27 -0.06 -2.85 -7.01
C GLU A 27 0.88 -2.09 -7.96
N VAL A 28 0.71 -0.77 -8.11
CA VAL A 28 1.60 0.07 -8.93
C VAL A 28 3.03 0.07 -8.36
N THR A 29 3.18 0.16 -7.04
CA THR A 29 4.48 0.07 -6.37
C THR A 29 5.15 -1.29 -6.61
N ASP A 30 4.42 -2.39 -6.46
CA ASP A 30 4.92 -3.75 -6.71
C ASP A 30 5.39 -3.91 -8.16
N PHE A 31 4.63 -3.38 -9.11
CA PHE A 31 4.99 -3.45 -10.52
C PHE A 31 6.26 -2.65 -10.84
N VAL A 32 6.39 -1.44 -10.29
CA VAL A 32 7.61 -0.62 -10.44
C VAL A 32 8.83 -1.32 -9.85
N PHE A 33 8.66 -1.98 -8.70
CA PHE A 33 9.71 -2.79 -8.09
C PHE A 33 10.13 -3.95 -8.99
N PHE A 34 9.17 -4.74 -9.48
CA PHE A 34 9.41 -5.83 -10.41
C PHE A 34 10.21 -5.38 -11.64
N LEU A 35 9.86 -4.22 -12.22
CA LEU A 35 10.58 -3.66 -13.36
C LEU A 35 12.03 -3.30 -13.04
N ARG A 36 12.31 -2.78 -11.83
CA ARG A 36 13.66 -2.45 -11.38
C ARG A 36 14.49 -3.70 -11.13
N GLN A 37 13.93 -4.69 -10.43
CA GLN A 37 14.59 -5.96 -10.17
C GLN A 37 14.92 -6.68 -11.49
N ARG A 38 13.98 -6.71 -12.44
CA ARG A 38 14.18 -7.30 -13.78
C ARG A 38 15.31 -6.62 -14.57
N ARG A 39 15.55 -5.32 -14.36
CA ARG A 39 16.62 -4.57 -15.03
C ARG A 39 17.96 -4.64 -14.30
N GLY A 40 18.04 -5.26 -13.13
CA GLY A 40 19.25 -5.27 -12.30
C GLY A 40 19.61 -3.89 -11.73
N ASP A 41 18.68 -2.94 -11.78
CA ASP A 41 18.90 -1.55 -11.34
C ASP A 41 18.68 -1.49 -9.81
N SER A 42 19.64 -2.02 -9.06
CA SER A 42 19.59 -2.12 -7.59
C SER A 42 20.02 -0.80 -6.91
N ARG A 43 19.40 0.33 -7.31
CA ARG A 43 19.68 1.65 -6.72
C ARG A 43 18.84 1.96 -5.49
N VAL A 44 17.78 1.19 -5.23
CA VAL A 44 17.03 1.24 -3.98
C VAL A 44 17.41 -0.01 -3.20
N PRO A 45 17.84 0.11 -1.93
CA PRO A 45 18.06 -1.05 -1.09
C PRO A 45 16.75 -1.83 -1.03
N GLU A 46 16.77 -3.06 -1.56
CA GLU A 46 15.62 -3.98 -1.56
C GLU A 46 14.96 -4.08 -0.18
N GLU A 47 15.77 -3.92 0.87
CA GLU A 47 15.38 -3.90 2.27
C GLU A 47 14.48 -2.70 2.65
N GLU A 48 14.79 -1.48 2.21
CA GLU A 48 14.00 -0.28 2.57
C GLU A 48 12.61 -0.32 1.95
N LEU A 49 12.51 -0.78 0.69
CA LEU A 49 11.24 -0.90 0.00
C LEU A 49 10.40 -2.03 0.60
N ARG A 50 11.02 -3.19 0.87
CA ARG A 50 10.37 -4.34 1.48
C ARG A 50 9.88 -4.02 2.90
N GLN A 51 10.66 -3.27 3.68
CA GLN A 51 10.21 -2.77 4.98
C GLN A 51 9.02 -1.82 4.85
N SER A 52 9.01 -0.94 3.85
CA SER A 52 7.86 -0.03 3.62
C SER A 52 6.60 -0.79 3.24
N LEU A 53 6.68 -1.80 2.36
CA LEU A 53 5.53 -2.63 1.97
C LEU A 53 5.02 -3.44 3.16
N LEU A 54 5.91 -4.12 3.89
CA LEU A 54 5.57 -4.87 5.09
C LEU A 54 4.90 -3.99 6.16
N SER A 55 5.38 -2.76 6.33
CA SER A 55 4.78 -1.80 7.28
C SER A 55 3.37 -1.39 6.86
N ALA A 56 3.13 -1.21 5.57
CA ALA A 56 1.80 -0.89 5.03
C ALA A 56 0.83 -2.07 5.24
N ASP A 57 1.27 -3.29 4.95
CA ASP A 57 0.49 -4.51 5.15
C ASP A 57 0.10 -4.68 6.61
N LEU A 58 1.07 -4.57 7.53
CA LEU A 58 0.82 -4.67 8.98
C LEU A 58 -0.18 -3.61 9.46
N LYS A 59 -0.11 -2.38 8.92
CA LYS A 59 -1.08 -1.34 9.25
C LYS A 59 -2.49 -1.69 8.77
N SER A 60 -2.61 -2.25 7.56
CA SER A 60 -3.90 -2.70 7.01
C SER A 60 -4.50 -3.87 7.81
N PHE A 61 -3.65 -4.78 8.30
CA PHE A 61 -4.07 -5.91 9.12
C PHE A 61 -4.58 -5.44 10.48
N ARG A 62 -3.85 -4.53 11.14
CA ARG A 62 -4.29 -3.96 12.41
C ARG A 62 -5.65 -3.26 12.32
N ALA A 63 -5.85 -2.45 11.28
CA ALA A 63 -7.14 -1.78 11.08
C ALA A 63 -8.30 -2.78 10.94
N ARG A 64 -8.11 -3.82 10.11
CA ARG A 64 -9.12 -4.88 9.94
C ARG A 64 -9.39 -5.67 11.22
N GLU A 65 -8.36 -5.92 12.02
CA GLU A 65 -8.50 -6.64 13.29
C GLU A 65 -9.18 -5.77 14.36
N GLU A 66 -8.89 -4.47 14.41
CA GLU A 66 -9.62 -3.52 15.27
C GLU A 66 -11.09 -3.43 14.88
N ASP A 67 -11.41 -3.30 13.60
CA ASP A 67 -12.79 -3.27 13.10
C ASP A 67 -13.52 -4.57 13.46
N HIS A 68 -12.88 -5.72 13.26
CA HIS A 68 -13.43 -7.03 13.61
C HIS A 68 -13.70 -7.17 15.12
N LEU A 69 -12.75 -6.76 15.96
CA LEU A 69 -12.94 -6.76 17.42
C LEU A 69 -14.08 -5.82 17.82
N MET A 70 -14.19 -4.64 17.21
CA MET A 70 -15.31 -3.74 17.49
C MET A 70 -16.66 -4.39 17.18
N GLU A 71 -16.80 -5.09 16.05
CA GLU A 71 -18.01 -5.86 15.72
C GLU A 71 -18.26 -7.00 16.72
N GLU A 72 -17.22 -7.73 17.12
CA GLU A 72 -17.35 -8.81 18.11
C GLU A 72 -17.77 -8.28 19.49
N PHE A 73 -17.35 -7.07 19.86
CA PHE A 73 -17.66 -6.47 21.15
C PHE A 73 -18.96 -5.66 21.17
N GLU A 74 -19.51 -5.27 20.02
CA GLU A 74 -20.75 -4.46 19.92
C GLU A 74 -21.95 -5.11 20.63
N ASP A 75 -21.97 -6.44 20.70
CA ASP A 75 -23.04 -7.23 21.34
C ASP A 75 -22.52 -8.07 22.53
N TYR A 76 -21.37 -7.71 23.11
CA TYR A 76 -20.70 -8.49 24.16
C TYR A 76 -21.53 -8.54 25.46
N GLU A 77 -21.98 -7.38 25.96
CA GLU A 77 -22.78 -7.30 27.19
C GLU A 77 -24.14 -8.02 27.06
N ARG A 78 -24.67 -8.08 25.84
CA ARG A 78 -25.92 -8.79 25.54
C ARG A 78 -25.73 -10.30 25.44
N ARG A 79 -24.57 -10.77 24.93
CA ARG A 79 -24.24 -12.20 24.80
C ARG A 79 -23.74 -12.82 26.10
N TYR A 80 -23.16 -12.03 27.01
CA TYR A 80 -22.64 -12.48 28.29
C TYR A 80 -23.13 -11.59 29.44
N PRO A 81 -24.43 -11.66 29.81
CA PRO A 81 -24.93 -10.96 30.99
C PRO A 81 -24.26 -11.51 32.25
N VAL A 82 -23.82 -10.60 33.12
CA VAL A 82 -23.26 -10.96 34.44
C VAL A 82 -24.39 -11.52 35.30
N GLU A 83 -24.20 -12.71 35.88
CA GLU A 83 -25.16 -13.38 36.79
C GLU A 83 -25.47 -12.55 38.05
#